data_AF-D4H681-F1
#
_entry.id   AF-D4H681-F1
#
_cell.length_a   1.000
_cell.length_b   1.000
_cell.length_c   1.000
_cell.angle_alpha   90.00
_cell.angle_beta   90.00
_cell.angle_gamma   90.00
#
_symmetry.space_group_name_H-M   'P 1'
#
loop_
_entity.id
_entity.type
_entity.pdbx_description
1 polymer ?
#
loop_
_entity_poly.entity_id
_entity_poly.type
_entity_poly.pdbx_seq_one_letter_code
_entity_poly.pdbx_strand_id
1 'polypeptide(L)'
;MLSRRKFIQTTTVAATAMSLGIIGCGNSEPKPCKINYDRDACKRCLMLLSDPRFCAQVAHKTNGTHEVFEDMGCAVIWLDETKGWDDYVMFVPNINNPEKEWIKADDAVFADGYLTPMSYGIAAHKEKSTVDPENNILTKEEAFAVIRKIDSKRVAAGQHYSAEQHTEQKAEDGVKLRKIDTGKDVCKKCNMKIEVPAFAALTLNKHNKTQEVFDDLGCAVVWLDTVNGWDDHMIYVPDLDTLKWLSLDEAVLAKGYVSPMNYGIGAHRDRSFVESGKTIINKDEAIEFIREVYKKKMASKKNKGSKK
;
A
#
# COMPACT_ATOMS: atom_id res chain seq x y z
N MET A 1 59.99 -62.41 46.22
CA MET A 1 60.01 -62.03 44.79
C MET A 1 58.64 -61.46 44.41
N LEU A 2 58.63 -60.20 43.93
CA LEU A 2 57.65 -59.55 43.03
C LEU A 2 56.14 -59.80 43.25
N SER A 3 55.38 -58.75 43.65
CA SER A 3 54.55 -57.91 42.73
C SER A 3 53.06 -58.27 42.89
N ARG A 4 52.05 -57.38 42.98
CA ARG A 4 51.77 -56.15 42.23
C ARG A 4 50.64 -55.35 42.91
N ARG A 5 50.70 -54.02 42.75
CA ARG A 5 49.81 -52.96 43.26
C ARG A 5 48.51 -52.80 42.44
N LYS A 6 47.44 -52.27 43.06
CA LYS A 6 46.45 -51.31 42.47
C LYS A 6 45.86 -50.47 43.61
N PHE A 7 46.34 -49.27 43.90
CA PHE A 7 45.96 -47.93 43.38
C PHE A 7 44.47 -47.56 43.57
N ILE A 8 44.24 -46.69 44.57
CA ILE A 8 42.99 -46.00 44.91
C ILE A 8 43.13 -44.57 44.38
N GLN A 9 42.13 -44.06 43.67
CA GLN A 9 42.00 -42.63 43.38
C GLN A 9 40.59 -42.17 43.80
N THR A 10 40.54 -41.36 44.86
CA THR A 10 39.38 -40.61 45.31
C THR A 10 39.40 -39.24 44.62
N THR A 11 38.38 -38.97 43.82
CA THR A 11 38.17 -37.68 43.14
C THR A 11 37.47 -36.69 44.06
N THR A 12 38.13 -35.56 44.33
CA THR A 12 37.56 -34.41 45.04
C THR A 12 36.84 -33.52 44.01
N VAL A 13 35.53 -33.30 44.18
CA VAL A 13 34.74 -32.40 43.34
C VAL A 13 34.78 -30.99 43.95
N ALA A 14 35.43 -30.05 43.26
CA ALA A 14 35.41 -28.63 43.60
C ALA A 14 34.17 -27.97 42.98
N ALA A 15 33.22 -27.54 43.81
CA ALA A 15 32.04 -26.80 43.39
C ALA A 15 32.44 -25.35 43.04
N THR A 16 32.48 -25.03 41.75
CA THR A 16 32.67 -23.65 41.27
C THR A 16 31.29 -23.03 41.06
N ALA A 17 30.93 -22.05 41.87
CA ALA A 17 29.68 -21.30 41.77
C ALA A 17 29.69 -20.45 40.49
N MET A 18 29.00 -20.92 39.46
CA MET A 18 28.81 -20.19 38.21
C MET A 18 27.75 -19.10 38.44
N SER A 19 28.21 -17.87 38.64
CA SER A 19 27.37 -16.69 38.73
C SER A 19 26.75 -16.44 37.35
N LEU A 20 25.47 -16.76 37.18
CA LEU A 20 24.70 -16.32 36.02
C LEU A 20 24.57 -14.79 36.07
N GLY A 21 25.43 -14.11 35.32
CA GLY A 21 25.21 -12.71 34.97
C GLY A 21 23.97 -12.62 34.11
N ILE A 22 22.89 -12.08 34.67
CA ILE A 22 21.73 -11.65 33.90
C ILE A 22 22.20 -10.42 33.11
N ILE A 23 22.60 -10.63 31.86
CA ILE A 23 22.79 -9.54 30.92
C ILE A 23 21.39 -8.97 30.68
N GLY A 24 21.05 -7.91 31.41
CA GLY A 24 19.89 -7.09 31.11
C GLY A 24 20.00 -6.68 29.64
N CYS A 25 19.00 -7.09 28.85
CA CYS A 25 18.85 -6.66 27.48
C CYS A 25 18.59 -5.16 27.52
N GLY A 26 19.65 -4.35 27.36
CA GLY A 26 19.54 -2.90 27.37
C GLY A 26 18.64 -2.47 26.22
N ASN A 27 17.71 -1.55 26.50
CA ASN A 27 16.90 -0.84 25.49
C ASN A 27 17.82 -0.05 24.56
N SER A 28 18.44 -0.73 23.58
CA SER A 28 19.12 -0.05 22.49
C SER A 28 18.07 0.52 21.56
N GLU A 29 18.22 1.78 21.20
CA GLU A 29 17.36 2.42 20.20
C GLU A 29 17.33 1.56 18.91
N PRO A 30 16.17 1.44 18.25
CA PRO A 30 16.07 0.66 17.03
C PRO A 30 17.10 1.06 15.97
N LYS A 31 17.46 0.10 15.12
CA LYS A 31 18.35 0.32 13.97
C LYS A 31 17.61 -0.08 12.69
N PRO A 32 17.90 0.57 11.54
CA PRO A 32 17.34 0.19 10.25
C PRO A 32 17.51 -1.31 9.97
N CYS A 33 16.47 -1.94 9.43
CA CYS A 33 16.48 -3.32 9.00
C CYS A 33 16.81 -3.44 7.51
N LYS A 34 17.15 -4.66 7.07
CA LYS A 34 17.40 -4.95 5.66
C LYS A 34 16.06 -4.97 4.91
N ILE A 35 15.99 -4.25 3.80
CA ILE A 35 14.88 -4.28 2.84
C ILE A 35 15.21 -5.27 1.73
N ASN A 36 14.23 -6.10 1.35
CA ASN A 36 14.25 -6.92 0.14
C ASN A 36 13.48 -6.18 -0.96
N TYR A 37 14.20 -5.39 -1.74
CA TYR A 37 13.60 -4.71 -2.90
C TYR A 37 12.95 -5.71 -3.86
N ASP A 38 11.88 -5.25 -4.53
CA ASP A 38 10.99 -6.04 -5.39
C ASP A 38 10.25 -7.19 -4.68
N ARG A 39 10.30 -7.25 -3.33
CA ARG A 39 9.60 -8.29 -2.54
C ARG A 39 8.86 -7.75 -1.33
N ASP A 40 9.47 -6.82 -0.60
CA ASP A 40 8.83 -6.20 0.55
C ASP A 40 7.79 -5.18 0.05
N ALA A 41 6.60 -5.20 0.63
CA ALA A 41 5.51 -4.31 0.27
C ALA A 41 5.42 -3.12 1.24
N CYS A 42 5.19 -1.94 0.68
CA CYS A 42 4.95 -0.72 1.42
C CYS A 42 3.73 -0.88 2.33
N LYS A 43 3.89 -0.56 3.62
CA LYS A 43 2.83 -0.71 4.60
C LYS A 43 1.59 0.15 4.31
N ARG A 44 1.76 1.29 3.63
CA ARG A 44 0.65 2.20 3.28
C ARG A 44 -0.01 1.88 1.94
N CYS A 45 0.75 1.96 0.84
CA CYS A 45 0.20 1.85 -0.51
C CYS A 45 0.21 0.43 -1.08
N LEU A 46 0.80 -0.55 -0.37
CA LEU A 46 0.93 -1.95 -0.75
C LEU A 46 1.76 -2.21 -2.03
N MET A 47 2.34 -1.18 -2.65
CA MET A 47 3.31 -1.32 -3.74
C MET A 47 4.62 -1.94 -3.25
N LEU A 48 5.33 -2.64 -4.14
CA LEU A 48 6.62 -3.27 -3.84
C LEU A 48 7.75 -2.24 -3.84
N LEU A 49 8.56 -2.25 -2.77
CA LEU A 49 9.74 -1.39 -2.59
C LEU A 49 10.70 -1.52 -3.76
N SER A 50 10.72 -0.49 -4.62
CA SER A 50 11.40 -0.52 -5.93
C SER A 50 12.59 0.44 -6.01
N ASP A 51 12.55 1.58 -5.33
CA ASP A 51 13.63 2.57 -5.36
C ASP A 51 14.26 2.82 -3.98
N PRO A 52 15.46 2.28 -3.71
CA PRO A 52 16.17 2.46 -2.45
C PRO A 52 16.33 3.91 -2.00
N ARG A 53 16.33 4.87 -2.95
CA ARG A 53 16.61 6.30 -2.68
C ARG A 53 15.51 7.02 -1.94
N PHE A 54 14.29 6.49 -1.97
CA PHE A 54 13.11 7.18 -1.46
C PHE A 54 12.35 6.41 -0.39
N CYS A 55 12.67 5.11 -0.23
CA CYS A 55 12.06 4.27 0.79
C CYS A 55 12.21 4.87 2.20
N ALA A 56 11.36 4.43 3.12
CA ALA A 56 11.51 4.74 4.53
C ALA A 56 11.24 3.54 5.41
N GLN A 57 11.75 3.60 6.64
CA GLN A 57 11.43 2.65 7.69
C GLN A 57 10.95 3.39 8.91
N VAL A 58 9.95 2.87 9.60
CA VAL A 58 9.48 3.38 10.89
C VAL A 58 9.61 2.25 11.89
N ALA A 59 10.34 2.51 12.98
CA ALA A 59 10.56 1.55 14.05
C ALA A 59 9.99 2.06 15.37
N HIS A 60 9.18 1.24 16.03
CA HIS A 60 8.64 1.56 17.34
C HIS A 60 9.75 1.41 18.39
N LYS A 61 10.02 2.46 19.16
CA LYS A 61 11.17 2.51 20.09
C LYS A 61 11.04 1.53 21.25
N THR A 62 9.82 1.30 21.74
CA THR A 62 9.58 0.37 22.85
C THR A 62 9.72 -1.11 22.46
N ASN A 63 9.13 -1.59 21.35
CA ASN A 63 9.07 -3.02 21.01
C ASN A 63 9.93 -3.42 19.80
N GLY A 64 10.51 -2.46 19.08
CA GLY A 64 11.37 -2.70 17.92
C GLY A 64 10.64 -3.16 16.65
N THR A 65 9.31 -3.13 16.59
CA THR A 65 8.55 -3.44 15.37
C THR A 65 8.90 -2.45 14.27
N HIS A 66 9.17 -2.96 13.07
CA HIS A 66 9.52 -2.17 11.88
C HIS A 66 8.42 -2.26 10.83
N GLU A 67 8.09 -1.12 10.24
CA GLU A 67 7.25 -1.00 9.04
C GLU A 67 8.07 -0.31 7.95
N VAL A 68 7.89 -0.74 6.70
CA VAL A 68 8.66 -0.25 5.54
C VAL A 68 7.76 0.39 4.51
N PHE A 69 8.29 1.36 3.77
CA PHE A 69 7.53 2.21 2.85
C PHE A 69 8.29 2.44 1.55
N GLU A 70 7.57 2.44 0.43
CA GLU A 70 8.08 2.77 -0.92
C GLU A 70 8.72 4.16 -0.99
N ASP A 71 8.12 5.08 -0.26
CA ASP A 71 8.38 6.50 -0.33
C ASP A 71 8.21 7.07 1.07
N MET A 72 9.08 7.98 1.50
CA MET A 72 8.96 8.63 2.80
C MET A 72 7.61 9.32 2.99
N GLY A 73 6.98 9.79 1.91
CA GLY A 73 5.64 10.37 1.99
C GLY A 73 4.56 9.34 2.33
N CYS A 74 4.75 8.06 1.97
CA CYS A 74 3.89 6.99 2.48
C CYS A 74 4.04 6.80 3.99
N ALA A 75 5.26 6.87 4.53
CA ALA A 75 5.50 6.73 5.96
C ALA A 75 4.87 7.87 6.78
N VAL A 76 5.07 9.11 6.34
CA VAL A 76 4.54 10.31 7.02
C VAL A 76 3.02 10.25 7.14
N ILE A 77 2.33 9.96 6.03
CA ILE A 77 0.87 9.94 6.06
C ILE A 77 0.35 8.72 6.82
N TRP A 78 1.00 7.56 6.70
CA TRP A 78 0.60 6.39 7.49
C TRP A 78 0.72 6.64 9.00
N LEU A 79 1.75 7.38 9.44
CA LEU A 79 1.88 7.83 10.82
C LEU A 79 0.75 8.78 11.25
N ASP A 80 0.29 9.67 10.35
CA ASP A 80 -0.86 10.54 10.62
C ASP A 80 -2.18 9.74 10.72
N GLU A 81 -2.33 8.68 9.94
CA GLU A 81 -3.52 7.82 9.87
C GLU A 81 -3.57 6.73 10.98
N THR A 82 -2.42 6.34 11.53
CA THR A 82 -2.29 5.16 12.39
C THR A 82 -2.09 5.52 13.86
N LYS A 83 -2.92 4.96 14.74
CA LYS A 83 -2.79 5.12 16.20
C LYS A 83 -1.73 4.18 16.79
N GLY A 84 -1.13 4.58 17.91
CA GLY A 84 -0.20 3.73 18.67
C GLY A 84 1.24 3.74 18.15
N TRP A 85 1.58 4.75 17.33
CA TRP A 85 2.93 5.02 16.85
C TRP A 85 3.41 6.39 17.33
N ASP A 86 3.21 6.68 18.61
CA ASP A 86 3.63 7.95 19.23
C ASP A 86 5.13 7.94 19.63
N ASP A 87 5.68 6.75 19.88
CA ASP A 87 7.08 6.52 20.29
C ASP A 87 7.85 5.75 19.21
N TYR A 88 8.27 6.46 18.16
CA TYR A 88 8.95 5.89 16.99
C TYR A 88 10.26 6.59 16.65
N VAL A 89 11.04 5.94 15.80
CA VAL A 89 12.12 6.53 15.01
C VAL A 89 11.86 6.23 13.54
N MET A 90 11.96 7.25 12.70
CA MET A 90 11.89 7.10 11.24
C MET A 90 13.30 7.13 10.66
N PHE A 91 13.60 6.18 9.79
CA PHE A 91 14.84 6.11 9.02
C PHE A 91 14.55 6.41 7.56
N VAL A 92 15.38 7.28 6.98
CA VAL A 92 15.38 7.64 5.56
C VAL A 92 16.77 7.40 4.97
N PRO A 93 16.88 6.97 3.72
CA PRO A 93 18.16 6.74 3.05
C PRO A 93 18.84 8.08 2.76
N ASN A 94 20.17 8.11 2.89
CA ASN A 94 20.97 9.13 2.20
C ASN A 94 20.85 8.85 0.69
N ILE A 95 20.24 9.75 -0.08
CA ILE A 95 20.04 9.56 -1.52
C ILE A 95 21.34 9.27 -2.30
N ASN A 96 22.48 9.73 -1.79
CA ASN A 96 23.80 9.49 -2.39
C ASN A 96 24.37 8.09 -2.08
N ASN A 97 23.82 7.39 -1.09
CA ASN A 97 24.25 6.05 -0.68
C ASN A 97 23.10 5.24 -0.04
N PRO A 98 22.00 5.02 -0.78
CA PRO A 98 20.67 4.75 -0.22
C PRO A 98 20.50 3.39 0.45
N GLU A 99 21.35 2.41 0.12
CA GLU A 99 21.28 1.08 0.73
C GLU A 99 22.24 0.90 1.92
N LYS A 100 23.23 1.79 2.06
CA LYS A 100 24.31 1.65 3.05
C LYS A 100 24.24 2.70 4.15
N GLU A 101 23.66 3.86 3.86
CA GLU A 101 23.58 4.98 4.78
C GLU A 101 22.13 5.35 5.05
N TRP A 102 21.62 4.87 6.17
CA TRP A 102 20.34 5.27 6.73
C TRP A 102 20.55 6.38 7.74
N ILE A 103 19.71 7.41 7.67
CA ILE A 103 19.73 8.59 8.52
C ILE A 103 18.43 8.60 9.32
N LYS A 104 18.48 9.00 10.59
CA LYS A 104 17.24 9.33 11.31
C LYS A 104 16.61 10.55 10.65
N ALA A 105 15.30 10.53 10.43
CA ALA A 105 14.60 11.65 9.81
C ALA A 105 14.81 12.98 10.57
N ASP A 106 15.01 12.93 11.88
CA ASP A 106 15.32 14.09 12.73
C ASP A 106 16.69 14.73 12.43
N ASP A 107 17.63 13.95 11.89
CA ASP A 107 19.01 14.37 11.60
C ASP A 107 19.24 14.62 10.09
N ALA A 108 18.24 14.38 9.25
CA ALA A 108 18.36 14.45 7.81
C ALA A 108 18.20 15.89 7.26
N VAL A 109 18.84 16.15 6.13
CA VAL A 109 18.58 17.33 5.30
C VAL A 109 17.59 16.94 4.22
N PHE A 110 16.40 17.53 4.20
CA PHE A 110 15.43 17.25 3.15
C PHE A 110 15.56 18.24 2.00
N ALA A 111 15.22 17.80 0.80
CA ALA A 111 15.11 18.67 -0.36
C ALA A 111 13.96 18.22 -1.28
N ASP A 112 13.33 19.19 -1.96
CA ASP A 112 12.32 18.94 -2.98
C ASP A 112 12.93 18.74 -4.38
N GLY A 113 12.10 18.64 -5.42
CA GLY A 113 12.55 18.57 -6.82
C GLY A 113 12.83 17.15 -7.35
N TYR A 114 12.58 16.11 -6.56
CA TYR A 114 12.87 14.73 -6.96
C TYR A 114 11.68 14.06 -7.66
N LEU A 115 11.97 13.12 -8.57
CA LEU A 115 10.97 12.18 -9.07
C LEU A 115 10.97 10.96 -8.15
N THR A 116 9.99 10.88 -7.25
CA THR A 116 9.86 9.77 -6.30
C THR A 116 8.78 8.78 -6.76
N PRO A 117 8.82 7.48 -6.38
CA PRO A 117 7.85 6.48 -6.84
C PRO A 117 6.40 6.86 -6.56
N MET A 118 6.15 7.49 -5.41
CA MET A 118 4.82 7.98 -5.02
C MET A 118 4.65 9.47 -5.29
N SER A 119 5.55 10.09 -6.07
CA SER A 119 5.50 11.47 -6.53
C SER A 119 5.29 12.52 -5.41
N TYR A 120 5.82 12.26 -4.21
CA TYR A 120 5.85 13.24 -3.12
C TYR A 120 6.98 14.26 -3.29
N GLY A 121 8.01 13.90 -4.06
CA GLY A 121 9.00 14.84 -4.54
C GLY A 121 10.12 15.17 -3.56
N ILE A 122 10.22 14.45 -2.44
CA ILE A 122 11.18 14.71 -1.38
C ILE A 122 12.26 13.63 -1.33
N ALA A 123 13.52 14.04 -1.16
CA ALA A 123 14.63 13.16 -0.84
C ALA A 123 15.33 13.59 0.45
N ALA A 124 16.04 12.65 1.08
CA ALA A 124 16.88 12.90 2.24
C ALA A 124 18.36 12.85 1.88
N HIS A 125 19.11 13.81 2.40
CA HIS A 125 20.56 13.93 2.30
C HIS A 125 21.17 13.92 3.69
N LYS A 126 22.42 13.47 3.76
CA LYS A 126 23.19 13.52 5.00
C LYS A 126 23.69 14.93 5.32
N GLU A 127 24.00 15.70 4.29
CA GLU A 127 24.61 17.03 4.43
C GLU A 127 24.02 18.00 3.40
N LYS A 128 23.94 19.29 3.74
CA LYS A 128 23.38 20.31 2.83
C LYS A 128 24.19 20.48 1.55
N SER A 129 25.50 20.24 1.62
CA SER A 129 26.43 20.36 0.48
C SER A 129 26.17 19.35 -0.64
N THR A 130 25.43 18.27 -0.38
CA THR A 130 25.12 17.24 -1.39
C THR A 130 23.79 17.48 -2.11
N VAL A 131 23.04 18.51 -1.72
CA VAL A 131 21.79 18.90 -2.38
C VAL A 131 22.11 19.65 -3.67
N ASP A 132 21.44 19.27 -4.76
CA ASP A 132 21.54 19.99 -6.03
C ASP A 132 21.12 21.46 -5.83
N PRO A 133 21.89 22.46 -6.28
CA PRO A 133 21.53 23.87 -6.18
C PRO A 133 20.16 24.24 -6.79
N GLU A 134 19.63 23.43 -7.71
CA GLU A 134 18.29 23.64 -8.28
C GLU A 134 17.14 23.22 -7.34
N ASN A 135 17.45 22.43 -6.31
CA ASN A 135 16.47 21.92 -5.35
C ASN A 135 16.41 22.80 -4.09
N ASN A 136 15.20 22.95 -3.53
CA ASN A 136 15.03 23.71 -2.30
C ASN A 136 15.32 22.82 -1.09
N ILE A 137 16.22 23.27 -0.23
CA ILE A 137 16.46 22.63 1.08
C ILE A 137 15.28 22.94 2.00
N LEU A 138 14.74 21.91 2.63
CA LEU A 138 13.61 21.97 3.55
C LEU A 138 14.01 21.48 4.94
N THR A 139 13.40 22.07 5.96
CA THR A 139 13.31 21.44 7.28
C THR A 139 12.44 20.18 7.21
N LYS A 140 12.54 19.31 8.23
CA LYS A 140 11.68 18.13 8.34
C LYS A 140 10.20 18.51 8.35
N GLU A 141 9.87 19.56 9.10
CA GLU A 141 8.50 20.08 9.24
C GLU A 141 7.96 20.59 7.89
N GLU A 142 8.78 21.30 7.12
CA GLU A 142 8.41 21.77 5.78
C GLU A 142 8.24 20.60 4.80
N ALA A 143 9.17 19.65 4.79
CA ALA A 143 9.08 18.45 3.95
C ALA A 143 7.80 17.66 4.25
N PHE A 144 7.48 17.44 5.52
CA PHE A 144 6.28 16.73 5.94
C PHE A 144 5.01 17.52 5.60
N ALA A 145 5.05 18.85 5.70
CA ALA A 145 3.94 19.70 5.29
C ALA A 145 3.71 19.65 3.76
N VAL A 146 4.78 19.60 2.94
CA VAL A 146 4.67 19.39 1.48
C VAL A 146 4.00 18.04 1.18
N ILE A 147 4.46 16.97 1.83
CA ILE A 147 3.88 15.62 1.70
C ILE A 147 2.38 15.65 2.04
N ARG A 148 2.01 16.18 3.21
CA ARG A 148 0.60 16.29 3.64
C ARG A 148 -0.24 17.12 2.68
N LYS A 149 0.30 18.20 2.13
CA LYS A 149 -0.39 19.03 1.14
C LYS A 149 -0.61 18.29 -0.17
N ILE A 150 0.37 17.52 -0.64
CA ILE A 150 0.24 16.68 -1.84
C ILE A 150 -0.80 15.60 -1.60
N ASP A 151 -0.71 14.90 -0.46
CA ASP A 151 -1.65 13.83 -0.10
C ASP A 151 -3.08 14.36 0.04
N SER A 152 -3.28 15.46 0.78
CA SER A 152 -4.59 16.11 0.92
C SER A 152 -5.20 16.49 -0.43
N LYS A 153 -4.38 16.97 -1.39
CA LYS A 153 -4.84 17.26 -2.75
C LYS A 153 -5.22 15.99 -3.52
N ARG A 154 -4.49 14.90 -3.33
CA ARG A 154 -4.78 13.60 -3.95
C ARG A 154 -6.04 12.98 -3.38
N VAL A 155 -6.21 13.03 -2.06
CA VAL A 155 -7.45 12.64 -1.39
C VAL A 155 -8.61 13.47 -1.92
N ALA A 156 -8.47 14.81 -1.99
CA ALA A 156 -9.45 15.70 -2.60
C ALA A 156 -9.63 15.52 -4.13
N ALA A 157 -8.79 14.71 -4.78
CA ALA A 157 -8.84 14.36 -6.20
C ALA A 157 -9.17 12.86 -6.44
N GLY A 158 -9.45 12.11 -5.37
CA GLY A 158 -9.95 10.73 -5.42
C GLY A 158 -8.86 9.68 -5.57
N GLN A 159 -7.63 10.07 -5.26
CA GLN A 159 -6.42 9.28 -5.38
C GLN A 159 -5.95 8.91 -3.96
N HIS A 160 -6.73 8.11 -3.24
CA HIS A 160 -6.39 7.65 -1.89
C HIS A 160 -5.65 6.31 -1.94
N TYR A 161 -4.48 6.25 -1.30
CA TYR A 161 -3.74 5.01 -1.05
C TYR A 161 -3.92 4.64 0.43
N SER A 162 -4.98 3.93 0.79
CA SER A 162 -5.14 3.40 2.15
C SER A 162 -4.78 1.92 2.21
N ALA A 163 -4.12 1.55 3.32
CA ALA A 163 -3.81 0.17 3.68
C ALA A 163 -5.02 -0.58 4.27
N GLU A 164 -6.17 0.07 4.41
CA GLU A 164 -7.36 -0.58 4.97
C GLU A 164 -7.87 -1.65 4.00
N GLN A 165 -7.64 -2.91 4.34
CA GLN A 165 -8.28 -4.02 3.66
C GLN A 165 -9.78 -3.97 3.94
N HIS A 166 -10.61 -4.31 2.94
CA HIS A 166 -12.06 -4.45 3.11
C HIS A 166 -12.38 -5.14 4.45
N THR A 167 -13.14 -4.46 5.30
CA THR A 167 -13.65 -5.06 6.54
C THR A 167 -14.64 -6.18 6.20
N GLU A 168 -14.84 -7.12 7.12
CA GLU A 168 -15.81 -8.19 6.89
C GLU A 168 -17.21 -7.60 6.73
N GLN A 169 -17.84 -7.89 5.59
CA GLN A 169 -19.15 -7.38 5.21
C GLN A 169 -20.00 -8.51 4.62
N LYS A 170 -21.31 -8.35 4.68
CA LYS A 170 -22.28 -9.29 4.12
C LYS A 170 -23.17 -8.57 3.12
N ALA A 171 -23.50 -9.27 2.04
CA ALA A 171 -24.59 -8.90 1.15
C ALA A 171 -25.94 -8.93 1.91
N GLU A 172 -26.97 -8.34 1.31
CA GLU A 172 -28.33 -8.32 1.86
C GLU A 172 -28.86 -9.73 2.18
N ASP A 173 -28.52 -10.71 1.35
CA ASP A 173 -28.90 -12.13 1.54
C ASP A 173 -28.04 -12.86 2.59
N GLY A 174 -27.18 -12.14 3.30
CA GLY A 174 -26.32 -12.66 4.37
C GLY A 174 -25.02 -13.31 3.88
N VAL A 175 -24.79 -13.40 2.56
CA VAL A 175 -23.54 -13.94 2.01
C VAL A 175 -22.38 -13.03 2.38
N LYS A 176 -21.32 -13.61 2.97
CA LYS A 176 -20.09 -12.88 3.29
C LYS A 176 -19.40 -12.44 1.99
N LEU A 177 -19.20 -11.14 1.84
CA LEU A 177 -18.47 -10.57 0.71
C LEU A 177 -16.98 -10.86 0.89
N ARG A 178 -16.37 -11.30 -0.22
CA ARG A 178 -14.93 -11.56 -0.30
C ARG A 178 -14.18 -10.24 -0.11
N LYS A 179 -13.04 -10.34 0.56
CA LYS A 179 -12.06 -9.26 0.66
C LYS A 179 -11.10 -9.33 -0.52
N ILE A 180 -10.62 -8.18 -0.96
CA ILE A 180 -9.53 -8.09 -1.95
C ILE A 180 -8.20 -8.39 -1.23
N ASP A 181 -7.45 -9.37 -1.74
CA ASP A 181 -6.05 -9.63 -1.36
C ASP A 181 -5.12 -8.95 -2.37
N THR A 182 -4.77 -7.70 -2.09
CA THR A 182 -3.96 -6.84 -2.97
C THR A 182 -2.64 -7.52 -3.38
N GLY A 183 -2.29 -7.44 -4.67
CA GLY A 183 -1.08 -8.05 -5.24
C GLY A 183 -1.14 -9.58 -5.39
N LYS A 184 -2.18 -10.24 -4.87
CA LYS A 184 -2.45 -11.68 -5.05
C LYS A 184 -3.68 -11.95 -5.90
N ASP A 185 -4.75 -11.20 -5.66
CA ASP A 185 -5.98 -11.34 -6.42
C ASP A 185 -5.78 -10.90 -7.87
N VAL A 186 -6.30 -11.72 -8.78
CA VAL A 186 -6.19 -11.49 -10.23
C VAL A 186 -7.56 -11.14 -10.77
N CYS A 187 -7.64 -10.01 -11.47
CA CYS A 187 -8.87 -9.56 -12.11
C CYS A 187 -9.34 -10.59 -13.15
N LYS A 188 -10.60 -11.03 -13.00
CA LYS A 188 -11.22 -12.04 -13.87
C LYS A 188 -11.33 -11.62 -15.35
N LYS A 189 -11.32 -10.31 -15.63
CA LYS A 189 -11.49 -9.77 -17.00
C LYS A 189 -10.19 -9.56 -17.76
N CYS A 190 -9.19 -8.95 -17.13
CA CYS A 190 -7.94 -8.52 -17.79
C CYS A 190 -6.74 -9.39 -17.42
N ASN A 191 -6.88 -10.25 -16.40
CA ASN A 191 -5.83 -11.10 -15.87
C ASN A 191 -4.63 -10.33 -15.29
N MET A 192 -4.84 -9.07 -14.87
CA MET A 192 -3.86 -8.30 -14.09
C MET A 192 -4.10 -8.48 -12.60
N LYS A 193 -3.06 -8.24 -11.80
CA LYS A 193 -3.17 -8.22 -10.34
C LYS A 193 -3.92 -6.98 -9.89
N ILE A 194 -4.79 -7.15 -8.90
CA ILE A 194 -5.52 -6.05 -8.27
C ILE A 194 -4.58 -5.38 -7.27
N GLU A 195 -4.11 -4.18 -7.61
CA GLU A 195 -3.20 -3.39 -6.78
C GLU A 195 -3.90 -2.22 -6.07
N VAL A 196 -5.08 -1.80 -6.56
CA VAL A 196 -5.82 -0.64 -6.03
C VAL A 196 -7.22 -1.05 -5.60
N PRO A 197 -7.41 -1.48 -4.34
CA PRO A 197 -8.70 -1.99 -3.87
C PRO A 197 -9.81 -0.94 -3.92
N ALA A 198 -9.48 0.35 -3.81
CA ALA A 198 -10.45 1.46 -3.87
C ALA A 198 -11.27 1.50 -5.16
N PHE A 199 -10.71 1.05 -6.28
CA PHE A 199 -11.45 1.01 -7.55
C PHE A 199 -12.02 -0.35 -7.88
N ALA A 200 -11.64 -1.40 -7.13
CA ALA A 200 -11.98 -2.77 -7.45
C ALA A 200 -13.49 -2.98 -7.57
N ALA A 201 -13.88 -4.08 -8.20
CA ALA A 201 -15.27 -4.50 -8.20
C ALA A 201 -15.38 -5.97 -7.85
N LEU A 202 -16.51 -6.34 -7.28
CA LEU A 202 -16.85 -7.70 -6.92
C LEU A 202 -18.21 -8.04 -7.51
N THR A 203 -18.32 -9.16 -8.22
CA THR A 203 -19.61 -9.69 -8.63
C THR A 203 -19.97 -10.88 -7.76
N LEU A 204 -21.21 -10.94 -7.29
CA LEU A 204 -21.77 -12.09 -6.56
C LEU A 204 -22.84 -12.75 -7.43
N ASN A 205 -22.64 -14.01 -7.80
CA ASN A 205 -23.67 -14.78 -8.49
C ASN A 205 -24.80 -15.15 -7.52
N LYS A 206 -26.04 -14.79 -7.85
CA LYS A 206 -27.22 -14.94 -6.99
C LYS A 206 -27.57 -16.41 -6.74
N HIS A 207 -27.26 -17.29 -7.68
CA HIS A 207 -27.67 -18.71 -7.67
C HIS A 207 -26.66 -19.59 -6.95
N ASN A 208 -25.40 -19.57 -7.41
CA ASN A 208 -24.35 -20.48 -6.91
C ASN A 208 -23.42 -19.80 -5.88
N LYS A 209 -23.62 -18.51 -5.59
CA LYS A 209 -22.88 -17.71 -4.61
C LYS A 209 -21.39 -17.54 -4.92
N THR A 210 -20.95 -17.82 -6.15
CA THR A 210 -19.56 -17.55 -6.55
C THR A 210 -19.30 -16.05 -6.61
N GLN A 211 -18.06 -15.68 -6.28
CA GLN A 211 -17.62 -14.29 -6.25
C GLN A 211 -16.38 -14.11 -7.13
N GLU A 212 -16.45 -13.17 -8.06
CA GLU A 212 -15.34 -12.80 -8.95
C GLU A 212 -14.92 -11.36 -8.65
N VAL A 213 -13.63 -11.08 -8.79
CA VAL A 213 -13.03 -9.78 -8.47
C VAL A 213 -12.40 -9.14 -9.70
N PHE A 214 -12.39 -7.81 -9.72
CA PHE A 214 -11.99 -7.02 -10.87
C PHE A 214 -11.16 -5.80 -10.44
N ASP A 215 -10.20 -5.40 -11.28
CA ASP A 215 -9.34 -4.22 -11.05
C ASP A 215 -10.15 -2.93 -10.93
N ASP A 216 -11.19 -2.80 -11.75
CA ASP A 216 -12.18 -1.75 -11.61
C ASP A 216 -13.58 -2.16 -12.08
N LEU A 217 -14.57 -1.30 -11.78
CA LEU A 217 -15.96 -1.48 -12.23
C LEU A 217 -16.06 -1.70 -13.75
N GLY A 218 -15.20 -1.05 -14.53
CA GLY A 218 -15.19 -1.22 -15.98
C GLY A 218 -14.86 -2.64 -16.42
N CYS A 219 -13.91 -3.29 -15.75
CA CYS A 219 -13.62 -4.71 -15.97
C CYS A 219 -14.82 -5.62 -15.64
N ALA A 220 -15.54 -5.35 -14.54
CA ALA A 220 -16.72 -6.14 -14.15
C ALA A 220 -17.84 -6.02 -15.20
N VAL A 221 -18.19 -4.79 -15.60
CA VAL A 221 -19.21 -4.50 -16.61
C VAL A 221 -18.91 -5.19 -17.94
N VAL A 222 -17.68 -5.06 -18.44
CA VAL A 222 -17.29 -5.69 -19.71
C VAL A 222 -17.30 -7.22 -19.61
N TRP A 223 -16.95 -7.78 -18.44
CA TRP A 223 -17.01 -9.22 -18.23
C TRP A 223 -18.45 -9.72 -18.24
N LEU A 224 -19.36 -9.05 -17.53
CA LEU A 224 -20.79 -9.35 -17.51
C LEU A 224 -21.41 -9.28 -18.91
N ASP A 225 -21.05 -8.26 -19.70
CA ASP A 225 -21.44 -8.17 -21.12
C ASP A 225 -20.94 -9.38 -21.92
N THR A 226 -19.73 -9.87 -21.63
CA THR A 226 -19.11 -11.01 -22.36
C THR A 226 -19.78 -12.34 -22.03
N VAL A 227 -20.16 -12.55 -20.76
CA VAL A 227 -20.78 -13.79 -20.29
C VAL A 227 -22.30 -13.74 -20.24
N ASN A 228 -22.90 -12.63 -20.67
CA ASN A 228 -24.33 -12.33 -20.55
C ASN A 228 -24.87 -12.52 -19.11
N GLY A 229 -24.11 -12.06 -18.12
CA GLY A 229 -24.30 -12.40 -16.71
C GLY A 229 -25.15 -11.42 -15.89
N TRP A 230 -25.71 -10.37 -16.49
CA TRP A 230 -26.35 -9.27 -15.76
C TRP A 230 -27.54 -9.70 -14.88
N ASP A 231 -28.33 -10.66 -15.34
CA ASP A 231 -29.51 -11.12 -14.60
C ASP A 231 -29.12 -11.98 -13.38
N ASP A 232 -27.95 -12.61 -13.44
CA ASP A 232 -27.50 -13.58 -12.45
C ASP A 232 -26.57 -12.98 -11.39
N HIS A 233 -26.05 -11.77 -11.59
CA HIS A 233 -25.01 -11.21 -10.72
C HIS A 233 -25.48 -9.92 -10.04
N MET A 234 -25.09 -9.76 -8.78
CA MET A 234 -25.03 -8.48 -8.09
C MET A 234 -23.62 -7.91 -8.23
N ILE A 235 -23.49 -6.59 -8.20
CA ILE A 235 -22.19 -5.91 -8.31
C ILE A 235 -21.99 -5.07 -7.06
N TYR A 236 -20.80 -5.19 -6.48
CA TYR A 236 -20.35 -4.39 -5.36
C TYR A 236 -19.11 -3.59 -5.76
N VAL A 237 -19.07 -2.34 -5.31
CA VAL A 237 -17.97 -1.40 -5.50
C VAL A 237 -17.59 -0.76 -4.16
N PRO A 238 -16.33 -0.47 -3.87
CA PRO A 238 -15.93 0.20 -2.65
C PRO A 238 -16.39 1.65 -2.68
N ASP A 239 -16.86 2.15 -1.55
CA ASP A 239 -16.81 3.56 -1.23
C ASP A 239 -15.33 4.01 -1.25
N LEU A 240 -15.00 5.01 -2.07
CA LEU A 240 -13.61 5.45 -2.28
C LEU A 240 -12.93 5.94 -0.99
N ASP A 241 -13.68 6.44 -0.03
CA ASP A 241 -13.13 6.95 1.22
C ASP A 241 -12.91 5.84 2.25
N THR A 242 -13.85 4.91 2.38
CA THR A 242 -13.88 3.94 3.49
C THR A 242 -13.56 2.51 3.09
N LEU A 243 -13.48 2.23 1.78
CA LEU A 243 -13.32 0.89 1.21
C LEU A 243 -14.42 -0.10 1.62
N LYS A 244 -15.57 0.39 2.11
CA LYS A 244 -16.72 -0.46 2.36
C LYS A 244 -17.43 -0.78 1.05
N TRP A 245 -17.84 -2.03 0.87
CA TRP A 245 -18.64 -2.43 -0.26
C TRP A 245 -19.99 -1.71 -0.22
N LEU A 246 -20.30 -1.06 -1.32
CA LEU A 246 -21.60 -0.53 -1.67
C LEU A 246 -22.19 -1.46 -2.73
N SER A 247 -23.49 -1.75 -2.63
CA SER A 247 -24.22 -2.29 -3.77
C SER A 247 -24.16 -1.27 -4.90
N LEU A 248 -23.91 -1.71 -6.13
CA LEU A 248 -23.88 -0.81 -7.29
C LEU A 248 -25.23 -0.07 -7.47
N ASP A 249 -26.34 -0.69 -7.04
CA ASP A 249 -27.67 -0.08 -7.10
C ASP A 249 -27.86 1.08 -6.13
N GLU A 250 -27.06 1.14 -5.06
CA GLU A 250 -27.16 2.16 -4.00
C GLU A 250 -26.01 3.17 -4.05
N ALA A 251 -24.92 2.84 -4.73
CA ALA A 251 -23.75 3.69 -4.82
C ALA A 251 -24.02 4.99 -5.60
N VAL A 252 -23.48 6.10 -5.09
CA VAL A 252 -23.35 7.33 -5.87
C VAL A 252 -22.14 7.20 -6.77
N LEU A 253 -22.36 7.11 -8.08
CA LEU A 253 -21.30 6.98 -9.08
C LEU A 253 -20.91 8.33 -9.66
N ALA A 254 -19.62 8.50 -9.96
CA ALA A 254 -19.13 9.68 -10.65
C ALA A 254 -18.02 9.34 -11.65
N LYS A 255 -18.00 10.06 -12.79
CA LYS A 255 -16.92 10.00 -13.79
C LYS A 255 -15.88 11.09 -13.56
N GLY A 256 -14.67 10.83 -14.06
CA GLY A 256 -13.53 11.76 -13.96
C GLY A 256 -12.42 11.27 -13.02
N TYR A 257 -12.45 10.00 -12.63
CA TYR A 257 -11.38 9.36 -11.87
C TYR A 257 -10.35 8.73 -12.81
N VAL A 258 -9.17 8.44 -12.27
CA VAL A 258 -8.17 7.61 -12.94
C VAL A 258 -8.18 6.26 -12.23
N SER A 259 -8.92 5.31 -12.78
CA SER A 259 -8.96 3.93 -12.27
C SER A 259 -7.84 3.07 -12.89
N PRO A 260 -7.45 1.93 -12.29
CA PRO A 260 -6.35 1.09 -12.78
C PRO A 260 -6.47 0.68 -14.25
N MET A 261 -7.69 0.34 -14.69
CA MET A 261 -7.95 -0.01 -16.09
C MET A 261 -8.44 1.18 -16.90
N ASN A 262 -8.39 2.39 -16.33
CA ASN A 262 -8.73 3.67 -16.95
C ASN A 262 -10.14 3.70 -17.56
N TYR A 263 -11.11 3.16 -16.82
CA TYR A 263 -12.54 3.36 -17.12
C TYR A 263 -13.11 4.55 -16.36
N GLY A 264 -12.45 5.00 -15.30
CA GLY A 264 -12.62 6.34 -14.73
C GLY A 264 -13.92 6.60 -13.98
N ILE A 265 -14.50 5.55 -13.41
CA ILE A 265 -15.65 5.62 -12.49
C ILE A 265 -15.17 5.42 -11.06
N GLY A 266 -15.66 6.27 -10.15
CA GLY A 266 -15.56 6.15 -8.70
C GLY A 266 -16.93 5.98 -8.07
N ALA A 267 -16.98 5.40 -6.87
CA ALA A 267 -18.21 5.14 -6.12
C ALA A 267 -18.12 5.71 -4.70
N HIS A 268 -19.22 6.30 -4.23
CA HIS A 268 -19.34 6.93 -2.92
C HIS A 268 -20.66 6.57 -2.25
N ARG A 269 -20.67 6.58 -0.92
CA ARG A 269 -21.87 6.36 -0.11
C ARG A 269 -22.92 7.46 -0.25
N ASP A 270 -22.52 8.69 -0.56
CA ASP A 270 -23.42 9.79 -0.85
C ASP A 270 -22.76 10.90 -1.69
N ARG A 271 -23.59 11.82 -2.20
CA ARG A 271 -23.18 12.89 -3.12
C ARG A 271 -22.22 13.90 -2.51
N SER A 272 -22.18 14.05 -1.18
CA SER A 272 -21.29 15.02 -0.51
C SER A 272 -19.82 14.60 -0.52
N PHE A 273 -19.55 13.31 -0.75
CA PHE A 273 -18.20 12.76 -0.90
C PHE A 273 -17.69 12.79 -2.34
N VAL A 274 -18.52 13.20 -3.31
CA VAL A 274 -18.08 13.37 -4.69
C VAL A 274 -17.34 14.70 -4.83
N GLU A 275 -16.09 14.62 -5.25
CA GLU A 275 -15.21 15.80 -5.36
C GLU A 275 -15.64 16.80 -6.44
N SER A 276 -15.21 18.04 -6.24
CA SER A 276 -15.38 19.09 -7.24
C SER A 276 -14.68 18.73 -8.56
N GLY A 277 -15.39 18.92 -9.67
CA GLY A 277 -14.88 18.59 -11.02
C GLY A 277 -15.18 17.17 -11.48
N LYS A 278 -15.67 16.28 -10.60
CA LYS A 278 -16.24 14.99 -11.01
C LYS A 278 -17.69 15.19 -11.43
N THR A 279 -18.17 14.33 -12.33
CA THR A 279 -19.58 14.38 -12.77
C THR A 279 -20.33 13.20 -12.20
N ILE A 280 -21.28 13.46 -11.30
CA ILE A 280 -22.18 12.43 -10.78
C ILE A 280 -23.05 11.91 -11.93
N ILE A 281 -23.15 10.59 -12.04
CA ILE A 281 -23.92 9.88 -13.04
C ILE A 281 -24.70 8.74 -12.38
N ASN A 282 -25.80 8.32 -12.99
CA ASN A 282 -26.55 7.15 -12.53
C ASN A 282 -25.88 5.84 -13.02
N LYS A 283 -26.41 4.70 -12.54
CA LYS A 283 -25.90 3.37 -12.87
C LYS A 283 -25.87 3.10 -14.38
N ASP A 284 -26.97 3.39 -15.08
CA ASP A 284 -27.10 3.11 -16.51
C ASP A 284 -26.14 3.98 -17.33
N GLU A 285 -26.01 5.26 -16.98
CA GLU A 285 -25.04 6.19 -17.56
C GLU A 285 -23.59 5.72 -17.34
N ALA A 286 -23.27 5.19 -16.16
CA ALA A 286 -21.94 4.63 -15.87
C ALA A 286 -21.64 3.40 -16.73
N ILE A 287 -22.60 2.49 -16.86
CA ILE A 287 -22.48 1.28 -17.68
C ILE A 287 -22.30 1.65 -19.16
N GLU A 288 -23.11 2.57 -19.69
CA GLU A 288 -22.98 3.06 -21.06
C GLU A 288 -21.63 3.74 -21.30
N PHE A 289 -21.20 4.61 -20.38
CA PHE A 289 -19.90 5.26 -20.45
C PHE A 289 -18.75 4.24 -20.51
N ILE A 290 -18.78 3.22 -19.65
CA ILE A 290 -17.80 2.13 -19.65
C ILE A 290 -17.77 1.40 -21.00
N ARG A 291 -18.95 1.07 -21.55
CA ARG A 291 -19.07 0.42 -22.87
C ARG A 291 -18.46 1.27 -23.98
N GLU A 292 -18.67 2.58 -23.96
CA GLU A 292 -18.07 3.49 -24.94
C GLU A 292 -16.54 3.61 -24.78
N VAL A 293 -16.04 3.69 -23.54
CA VAL A 293 -14.60 3.64 -23.27
C VAL A 293 -14.00 2.31 -23.76
N TYR A 294 -14.67 1.19 -23.54
CA TYR A 294 -14.23 -0.12 -24.00
C TYR A 294 -14.15 -0.22 -25.53
N LYS A 295 -15.20 0.23 -26.25
CA LYS A 295 -15.21 0.29 -27.71
C LYS A 295 -14.03 1.08 -28.25
N LYS A 296 -13.73 2.26 -27.68
CA LYS A 296 -12.58 3.10 -28.06
C LYS A 296 -11.24 2.38 -27.82
N LYS A 297 -11.09 1.70 -26.68
CA LYS A 297 -9.90 0.88 -26.38
C LYS A 297 -9.71 -0.23 -27.42
N MET A 298 -10.78 -0.92 -27.83
CA MET A 298 -10.69 -1.98 -28.83
C MET A 298 -10.40 -1.46 -30.24
N ALA A 299 -11.00 -0.33 -30.64
CA ALA A 299 -10.70 0.31 -31.91
C ALA A 299 -9.22 0.76 -32.01
N SER A 300 -8.70 1.38 -30.94
CA SER A 300 -7.29 1.80 -30.92
C SER A 300 -6.30 0.63 -30.95
N LYS A 301 -6.63 -0.53 -30.35
CA LYS A 301 -5.82 -1.76 -30.45
C LYS A 301 -5.78 -2.31 -31.87
N LYS A 302 -6.92 -2.34 -32.59
CA LYS A 302 -6.98 -2.77 -33.99
C LYS A 302 -6.09 -1.90 -34.89
N ASN A 303 -6.13 -0.57 -34.72
CA ASN A 303 -5.33 0.36 -35.51
C ASN A 303 -3.80 0.27 -35.25
N LYS A 304 -3.38 -0.21 -34.06
CA LYS A 304 -1.97 -0.48 -33.74
C LYS A 304 -1.49 -1.83 -34.28
N GLY A 305 -2.38 -2.81 -34.41
CA GLY A 305 -2.07 -4.14 -34.97
C GLY A 305 -1.94 -4.18 -36.49
N SER A 306 -2.53 -3.22 -37.21
CA SER A 306 -2.47 -3.12 -38.67
C SER A 306 -1.27 -2.33 -39.21
N LYS A 307 -0.34 -1.90 -38.35
CA LYS A 307 0.89 -1.17 -38.69
C LYS A 307 2.17 -2.00 -38.44
N LYS A 308 2.05 -3.32 -38.34
CA LYS A 308 3.18 -4.25 -38.27
C LYS A 308 3.21 -5.13 -39.51
#